data_AF-A0A8S0ZLN9-F1
#
_entry.id   AF-A0A8S0ZLN9-F1
#
_cell.length_a   1.000
_cell.length_b   1.000
_cell.length_c   1.000
_cell.angle_alpha   90.00
_cell.angle_beta   90.00
_cell.angle_gamma   90.00
#
_symmetry.space_group_name_H-M   'P 1'
#
loop_
_entity.id
_entity.type
_entity.pdbx_description
1 polymer ?
#
loop_
_entity_poly.entity_id
_entity_poly.type
_entity_poly.pdbx_seq_one_letter_code
_entity_poly.pdbx_strand_id
1 'polypeptide(L)' 'MVACVLDTGVCNDVIGNFKKDVPEAVETACIKCTQAQKHIFHVFLLALKNKLPKEYEAFNKKYDSEGKHFAALEAAVANS' A
#
# COMPACT_ATOMS: atom_id res chain seq x y z
N MET A 1 11.65 -3.15 0.66
CA MET A 1 10.37 -2.49 0.29
C MET A 1 9.33 -2.67 1.38
N VAL A 2 8.74 -3.87 1.55
CA VAL A 2 7.70 -4.12 2.58
C VAL A 2 8.16 -3.84 4.01
N ALA A 3 9.39 -4.22 4.39
CA ALA A 3 9.90 -4.00 5.74
C ALA A 3 9.94 -2.51 6.13
N CYS A 4 10.33 -1.62 5.23
CA CYS A 4 10.29 -0.18 5.48
C CYS A 4 8.86 0.31 5.71
N VAL A 5 7.94 -0.09 4.84
CA VAL A 5 6.51 0.27 4.91
C VAL A 5 5.88 -0.21 6.22
N LEU A 6 6.28 -1.40 6.70
CA LEU A 6 5.83 -1.95 7.99
C LEU A 6 6.62 -1.48 9.22
N ASP A 7 7.55 -0.53 9.10
CA ASP A 7 8.43 -0.07 10.19
C ASP A 7 9.37 -1.14 10.76
N THR A 8 9.65 -2.22 10.03
CA THR A 8 10.51 -3.33 10.47
C THR A 8 11.89 -3.34 9.82
N GLY A 9 12.22 -2.36 8.98
CA GLY A 9 13.52 -2.28 8.32
C GLY A 9 13.85 -0.90 7.74
N VAL A 10 15.06 -0.79 7.19
CA VAL A 10 15.57 0.46 6.61
C VAL A 10 14.81 0.87 5.34
N CYS A 11 14.59 2.18 5.25
CA CYS A 11 14.00 2.85 4.11
C CYS A 11 15.10 3.54 3.28
N ASN A 12 15.02 3.45 1.95
CA ASN A 12 15.67 4.44 1.09
C ASN A 12 14.69 5.58 0.79
N ASP A 13 15.16 6.65 0.13
CA ASP A 13 14.35 7.85 -0.10
C ASP A 13 13.05 7.56 -0.88
N VAL A 14 13.12 6.71 -1.91
CA VAL A 14 11.96 6.36 -2.74
C VAL A 14 10.91 5.61 -1.93
N ILE A 15 11.30 4.56 -1.20
CA ILE A 15 10.36 3.76 -0.39
C ILE A 15 9.89 4.57 0.82
N GLY A 16 10.74 5.43 1.38
CA GLY A 16 10.40 6.33 2.47
C GLY A 16 9.32 7.34 2.07
N ASN A 17 9.41 7.93 0.88
CA ASN A 17 8.38 8.81 0.35
C ASN A 17 7.09 8.05 0.07
N PHE A 18 7.17 6.90 -0.60
CA PHE A 18 6.00 6.04 -0.81
C PHE A 18 5.27 5.73 0.50
N LYS A 19 6.01 5.30 1.54
CA LYS A 19 5.47 5.01 2.87
C LYS A 19 4.74 6.21 3.50
N LYS A 20 5.24 7.44 3.33
CA LYS A 20 4.59 8.65 3.86
C LYS A 20 3.23 8.89 3.21
N ASP A 21 3.09 8.53 1.94
CA ASP A 21 1.87 8.73 1.17
C ASP A 21 0.86 7.58 1.39
N VAL A 22 1.30 6.40 1.83
CA VAL A 22 0.44 5.21 2.04
C VAL A 22 -0.80 5.50 2.90
N PRO A 23 -0.72 6.16 4.08
CA PRO A 23 -1.92 6.41 4.89
C PRO A 23 -3.00 7.19 4.12
N GLU A 24 -2.60 8.25 3.44
CA GLU A 24 -3.51 9.10 2.66
C GLU A 24 -4.07 8.35 1.45
N ALA A 25 -3.23 7.60 0.75
CA ALA A 25 -3.63 6.78 -0.37
C ALA A 25 -4.63 5.70 0.05
N VAL A 26 -4.45 5.08 1.22
CA VAL A 26 -5.39 4.09 1.76
C VAL A 26 -6.72 4.77 2.09
N GLU A 27 -6.69 5.80 2.92
CA GLU A 27 -7.91 6.51 3.37
C GLU A 27 -8.76 7.03 2.20
N THR A 28 -8.11 7.56 1.17
CA THR A 28 -8.77 8.23 0.04
C THR A 28 -8.88 7.37 -1.23
N ALA A 29 -8.55 6.08 -1.16
CA ALA A 29 -8.51 5.18 -2.32
C ALA A 29 -7.65 5.72 -3.48
N CYS A 30 -6.46 6.24 -3.15
CA CYS A 30 -5.44 6.71 -4.09
C CYS A 30 -5.95 7.84 -5.01
N ILE A 31 -6.82 8.72 -4.52
CA ILE A 31 -7.41 9.80 -5.34
C ILE A 31 -6.34 10.77 -5.87
N LYS A 32 -5.26 10.99 -5.13
CA LYS A 32 -4.13 11.85 -5.52
C LYS A 32 -3.01 11.10 -6.26
N CYS A 33 -3.11 9.78 -6.38
CA CYS A 33 -2.09 8.97 -7.03
C CYS A 33 -2.12 9.20 -8.55
N THR A 34 -0.95 9.44 -9.13
CA THR A 34 -0.75 9.38 -10.59
C THR A 34 -0.96 7.95 -11.11
N GLN A 35 -1.14 7.80 -12.43
CA GLN A 35 -1.30 6.48 -13.04
C GLN A 35 -0.14 5.53 -12.71
N ALA A 36 1.10 6.03 -12.82
CA ALA A 36 2.29 5.25 -12.49
C ALA A 36 2.33 4.85 -11.00
N GLN A 37 1.94 5.75 -10.10
CA GLN A 37 1.86 5.44 -8.67
C GLN A 37 0.79 4.39 -8.38
N LYS A 38 -0.39 4.47 -9.02
CA LYS A 38 -1.44 3.45 -8.89
C LYS A 38 -0.93 2.08 -9.36
N HIS A 39 -0.24 2.03 -10.51
CA HIS A 39 0.33 0.79 -11.03
C HIS A 39 1.34 0.17 -10.05
N ILE A 40 2.27 0.98 -9.52
CA ILE A 40 3.24 0.53 -8.53
C ILE A 40 2.54 0.02 -7.26
N PHE A 41 1.51 0.73 -6.79
CA PHE A 41 0.73 0.33 -5.62
C PHE A 41 -0.02 -0.98 -5.87
N HIS A 42 -0.61 -1.16 -7.05
CA HIS A 42 -1.28 -2.39 -7.44
C HIS A 42 -0.34 -3.59 -7.41
N VAL A 43 0.83 -3.46 -8.06
CA VAL A 43 1.86 -4.51 -8.08
C VAL A 43 2.35 -4.80 -6.66
N PHE A 44 2.50 -3.77 -5.82
CA PHE A 44 2.87 -3.94 -4.41
C PHE A 44 1.83 -4.74 -3.63
N LEU A 45 0.54 -4.38 -3.71
CA LEU A 45 -0.55 -5.10 -3.03
C LEU A 45 -0.67 -6.54 -3.53
N LEU A 46 -0.59 -6.77 -4.85
CA LEU A 46 -0.59 -8.12 -5.42
C LEU A 46 0.59 -8.96 -4.94
N ALA A 47 1.79 -8.38 -4.87
CA ALA A 47 2.97 -9.06 -4.37
C ALA A 47 2.81 -9.44 -2.89
N LEU A 48 2.24 -8.55 -2.07
CA LEU A 48 1.92 -8.85 -0.68
C LEU A 48 0.91 -10.00 -0.59
N LYS A 49 -0.23 -9.89 -1.26
CA LYS A 49 -1.32 -10.87 -1.20
C LYS A 49 -0.89 -12.27 -1.65
N ASN A 50 -0.10 -12.36 -2.72
CA ASN A 50 0.26 -13.64 -3.33
C ASN A 50 1.53 -14.27 -2.75
N LYS A 51 2.51 -13.46 -2.33
CA LYS A 51 3.83 -13.96 -1.90
C LYS A 51 4.07 -13.81 -0.40
N LEU A 52 3.43 -12.83 0.24
CA LEU A 52 3.72 -12.40 1.62
C LEU A 52 2.41 -12.15 2.39
N PRO A 53 1.55 -13.17 2.57
CA PRO A 53 0.21 -13.00 3.14
C PRO A 53 0.22 -12.50 4.60
N LYS A 54 1.28 -12.83 5.36
CA LYS A 54 1.46 -12.32 6.73
C LYS A 54 1.72 -10.82 6.74
N GLU A 55 2.57 -10.36 5.83
CA GLU A 55 2.89 -8.95 5.65
C GLU A 55 1.71 -8.18 5.05
N TYR A 56 0.91 -8.82 4.20
CA TYR A 56 -0.36 -8.27 3.72
C TYR A 56 -1.32 -8.01 4.87
N GLU A 57 -1.52 -8.99 5.77
CA GLU A 57 -2.35 -8.80 6.96
C GLU A 57 -1.79 -7.70 7.87
N ALA A 58 -0.48 -7.66 8.09
CA ALA A 58 0.17 -6.62 8.87
C ALA A 58 0.01 -5.22 8.24
N PHE A 59 0.08 -5.14 6.91
CA PHE A 59 -0.15 -3.90 6.16
C PHE A 59 -1.60 -3.42 6.34
N ASN A 60 -2.58 -4.31 6.15
CA ASN A 60 -3.99 -3.99 6.34
C ASN A 60 -4.25 -3.53 7.77
N LYS A 61 -3.74 -4.25 8.77
CA LYS A 61 -3.90 -3.87 10.17
C LYS A 61 -3.24 -2.53 10.50
N LYS A 62 -2.14 -2.17 9.85
CA LYS A 62 -1.40 -0.92 10.09
C LYS A 62 -2.10 0.29 9.48
N TYR A 63 -2.67 0.15 8.27
CA TYR A 63 -3.18 1.27 7.50
C TYR A 63 -4.71 1.33 7.38
N ASP A 64 -5.40 0.23 7.67
CA ASP A 64 -6.86 0.12 7.68
C ASP A 64 -7.33 -0.93 8.70
N SER A 65 -7.05 -0.70 9.99
CA SER A 65 -7.42 -1.63 11.06
C SER A 65 -8.92 -1.88 11.18
N GLU A 66 -9.74 -0.96 10.66
CA GLU A 66 -11.20 -1.09 10.63
C GLU A 66 -11.72 -1.79 9.36
N GLY A 67 -10.87 -2.01 8.36
CA GLY A 67 -11.22 -2.69 7.10
C GLY A 67 -12.18 -1.91 6.20
N LYS A 68 -12.21 -0.57 6.32
CA LYS A 68 -13.18 0.30 5.61
C LYS A 68 -12.69 0.78 4.25
N HIS A 69 -11.38 0.90 4.08
CA HIS A 69 -10.77 1.60 2.96
C HIS A 69 -10.11 0.65 1.95
N PHE A 70 -9.69 -0.52 2.41
CA PHE A 70 -8.85 -1.42 1.62
C PHE A 70 -9.52 -1.92 0.34
N ALA A 71 -10.81 -2.24 0.40
CA ALA A 71 -11.58 -2.68 -0.77
C ALA A 71 -11.66 -1.58 -1.84
N ALA A 72 -11.85 -0.32 -1.43
CA ALA A 72 -11.89 0.81 -2.35
C ALA A 72 -10.50 1.09 -2.95
N LEU A 73 -9.45 1.00 -2.13
CA LEU A 73 -8.07 1.10 -2.61
C LEU A 73 -7.75 0.01 -3.64
N GLU A 74 -8.01 -1.27 -3.34
CA GLU A 74 -7.75 -2.38 -4.27
C GLU A 74 -8.47 -2.15 -5.61
N ALA A 75 -9.73 -1.72 -5.57
CA ALA A 75 -10.49 -1.40 -6.78
C ALA A 75 -9.91 -0.21 -7.57
N ALA A 76 -9.47 0.84 -6.87
CA ALA A 76 -8.92 2.04 -7.49
C ALA A 76 -7.57 1.81 -8.19
N VAL A 77 -6.79 0.84 -7.70
CA VAL A 77 -5.48 0.49 -8.28
C VAL A 77 -5.54 -0.71 -9.24
N ALA A 78 -6.58 -1.53 -9.21
CA ALA A 78 -6.69 -2.72 -10.08
C ALA A 78 -6.75 -2.41 -11.59
N ASN A 79 -7.15 -1.19 -11.99
CA ASN A 79 -7.28 -0.78 -13.38
C ASN A 79 -6.11 0.12 -13.83
N SER A 80 -4.93 -0.03 -13.21
CA SER A 80 -3.81 0.92 -13.40
C SER A 80 -2.64 0.48 -14.26
#